data_AF-A0A418MEW6-F1
#
_entry.id   AF-A0A418MEW6-F1
#
_cell.length_a   1.000
_cell.length_b   1.000
_cell.length_c   1.000
_cell.angle_alpha   90.00
_cell.angle_beta   90.00
_cell.angle_gamma   90.00
#
_symmetry.space_group_name_H-M   'P 1'
#
loop_
_entity.id
_entity.type
_entity.pdbx_description
1 polymer ?
#
loop_
_entity_poly.entity_id
_entity_poly.type
_entity_poly.pdbx_seq_one_letter_code
_entity_poly.pdbx_strand_id
1 'polypeptide(L)'
;MKTSQMPSNRQIGTLLILGAVLVFIPYTILTVIFDYPTILREPPGVVLTRFHEGGPLLIAVWWAFAITGLPLLQAYVAIGQRLDHTLPFIRWATTLGVVSGLVQIIGLLRWTFVVPVLADTYVHATDPAIRAASVVAFQAIHQYGGVVLGEHLGQLLTIAWTVMMASAFVKLGLFPAWISRFGYVASGIYLLAQGDLFATVIPTFPVWELAGLLGSTLWLVWLLIVGTRFLRLRVSEDVPVPA
;
A
#
# COMPACT_ATOMS: atom_id res chain seq x y z
N MET A 1 -15.73 -20.61 24.40
CA MET A 1 -15.03 -20.50 23.11
C MET A 1 -16.00 -19.86 22.13
N LYS A 2 -15.86 -18.57 21.79
CA LYS A 2 -16.72 -17.94 20.76
C LYS A 2 -16.42 -18.64 19.44
N THR A 3 -17.38 -19.36 18.87
CA THR A 3 -17.33 -19.80 17.48
C THR A 3 -17.17 -18.55 16.62
N SER A 4 -15.95 -18.27 16.16
CA SER A 4 -15.73 -17.16 15.23
C SER A 4 -16.45 -17.51 13.93
N GLN A 5 -17.60 -16.89 13.70
CA GLN A 5 -18.37 -17.08 12.48
C GLN A 5 -17.48 -16.74 11.29
N MET A 6 -17.36 -17.65 10.32
CA MET A 6 -16.49 -17.44 9.16
C MET A 6 -16.89 -16.16 8.42
N PRO A 7 -15.93 -15.32 7.99
CA PRO A 7 -16.24 -14.10 7.26
C PRO A 7 -17.07 -14.37 6.00
N SER A 8 -18.10 -13.54 5.79
CA SER A 8 -18.95 -13.66 4.61
C SER A 8 -18.23 -13.11 3.36
N ASN A 9 -18.55 -13.68 2.19
CA ASN A 9 -18.09 -13.14 0.90
C ASN A 9 -18.46 -11.66 0.74
N ARG A 10 -19.65 -11.26 1.23
CA ARG A 10 -20.11 -9.88 1.19
C ARG A 10 -19.20 -8.95 2.00
N GLN A 11 -18.80 -9.37 3.21
CA GLN A 11 -17.86 -8.61 4.03
C GLN A 11 -16.52 -8.43 3.33
N ILE A 12 -15.93 -9.51 2.79
CA ILE A 12 -14.67 -9.44 2.03
C ILE A 12 -14.80 -8.46 0.86
N GLY A 13 -15.85 -8.61 0.06
CA GLY A 13 -16.09 -7.76 -1.10
C GLY A 13 -16.22 -6.28 -0.74
N THR A 14 -17.01 -5.96 0.30
CA THR A 14 -17.17 -4.59 0.81
C THR A 14 -15.86 -4.02 1.31
N LEU A 15 -15.08 -4.77 2.10
CA LEU A 15 -13.82 -4.28 2.66
C LEU A 15 -12.76 -3.99 1.58
N LEU A 16 -12.67 -4.85 0.55
CA LEU A 16 -11.77 -4.61 -0.59
C LEU A 16 -12.16 -3.36 -1.37
N ILE A 17 -13.44 -3.18 -1.67
CA ILE A 17 -13.93 -2.01 -2.40
C ILE A 17 -13.72 -0.74 -1.58
N LEU A 18 -14.17 -0.76 -0.32
CA LEU A 18 -14.05 0.38 0.58
C LEU A 18 -12.59 0.76 0.78
N GLY A 19 -11.71 -0.21 1.03
CA GLY A 19 -10.28 0.02 1.20
C GLY A 19 -9.63 0.61 -0.05
N ALA A 20 -9.92 0.07 -1.24
CA ALA A 20 -9.37 0.60 -2.49
C ALA A 20 -9.81 2.04 -2.75
N VAL A 21 -11.09 2.36 -2.54
CA VAL A 21 -11.62 3.72 -2.72
C VAL A 21 -11.06 4.67 -1.67
N LEU A 22 -11.05 4.27 -0.39
CA LEU A 22 -10.60 5.14 0.70
C LEU A 22 -9.11 5.46 0.62
N VAL A 23 -8.26 4.55 0.13
CA VAL A 23 -6.83 4.81 -0.08
C VAL A 23 -6.60 5.73 -1.30
N PHE A 24 -7.42 5.60 -2.34
CA PHE A 24 -7.28 6.39 -3.57
C PHE A 24 -7.60 7.88 -3.37
N ILE A 25 -8.55 8.21 -2.49
CA ILE A 25 -8.95 9.60 -2.21
C ILE A 25 -7.79 10.46 -1.69
N PRO A 26 -7.15 10.15 -0.53
CA PRO A 26 -6.06 10.95 -0.01
C PRO A 26 -4.82 10.89 -0.90
N TYR A 27 -4.56 9.78 -1.59
CA TYR A 27 -3.53 9.71 -2.64
C TYR A 27 -3.73 10.82 -3.69
N THR A 28 -4.95 10.92 -4.24
CA THR A 28 -5.29 11.94 -5.25
C THR A 28 -5.16 13.35 -4.69
N ILE A 29 -5.63 13.58 -3.45
CA ILE A 29 -5.50 14.88 -2.80
C ILE A 29 -4.02 15.24 -2.64
N LEU A 30 -3.15 14.32 -2.21
CA LEU A 30 -1.71 14.55 -2.08
C LEU A 30 -1.04 14.86 -3.43
N THR A 31 -1.45 14.21 -4.51
CA THR A 31 -0.98 14.55 -5.86
C THR A 31 -1.31 16.00 -6.21
N VAL A 32 -2.51 16.47 -5.85
CA VAL A 32 -2.96 17.84 -6.16
C VAL A 32 -2.30 18.90 -5.26
N ILE A 33 -2.24 18.67 -3.94
CA ILE A 33 -1.84 19.71 -2.98
C ILE A 33 -0.34 19.68 -2.63
N PHE A 34 0.33 18.55 -2.89
CA PHE A 34 1.71 18.32 -2.45
C PHE A 34 2.60 17.71 -3.54
N ASP A 35 2.09 17.53 -4.76
CA ASP A 35 2.84 16.96 -5.89
C ASP A 35 3.38 15.54 -5.60
N TYR A 36 2.60 14.76 -4.84
CA TYR A 36 2.92 13.36 -4.56
C TYR A 36 2.66 12.47 -5.79
N PRO A 37 3.57 11.54 -6.17
CA PRO A 37 4.81 11.15 -5.48
C PRO A 37 6.07 11.89 -5.93
N THR A 38 6.01 12.78 -6.91
CA THR A 38 7.17 13.50 -7.47
C THR A 38 7.98 14.23 -6.39
N ILE A 39 7.29 14.89 -5.45
CA ILE A 39 7.89 15.60 -4.31
C ILE A 39 8.85 14.73 -3.47
N LEU A 40 8.69 13.40 -3.48
CA LEU A 40 9.56 12.49 -2.74
C LEU A 40 11.00 12.45 -3.27
N ARG A 41 11.23 12.94 -4.49
CA ARG A 41 12.54 12.92 -5.16
C ARG A 41 13.17 14.32 -5.24
N GLU A 42 12.48 15.34 -4.74
CA GLU A 42 12.99 16.71 -4.64
C GLU A 42 14.07 16.85 -3.54
N PRO A 43 14.93 17.89 -3.60
CA PRO A 43 15.89 18.17 -2.54
C PRO A 43 15.20 18.35 -1.18
N PRO A 44 15.76 17.82 -0.08
CA PRO A 44 15.15 17.88 1.25
C PRO A 44 14.65 19.26 1.69
N GLY A 45 15.41 20.33 1.38
CA GLY A 45 15.01 21.69 1.71
C GLY A 45 13.72 22.13 1.01
N VAL A 46 13.52 21.71 -0.24
CA VAL A 46 12.28 21.97 -1.00
C VAL A 46 11.11 21.24 -0.35
N VAL A 47 11.31 19.95 -0.03
CA VAL A 47 10.28 19.12 0.60
C VAL A 47 9.86 19.67 1.95
N LEU A 48 10.82 19.99 2.82
CA LEU A 48 10.56 20.53 4.16
C LEU A 48 9.86 21.89 4.10
N THR A 49 10.27 22.77 3.18
CA THR A 49 9.63 24.09 3.00
C THR A 49 8.18 23.94 2.53
N ARG A 50 7.94 23.19 1.45
CA ARG A 50 6.59 22.95 0.94
C ARG A 50 5.70 22.23 1.94
N PHE A 51 6.26 21.31 2.73
CA PHE A 51 5.50 20.61 3.75
C PHE A 51 5.05 21.57 4.85
N HIS A 52 5.93 22.47 5.31
CA HIS A 52 5.58 23.51 6.27
C HIS A 52 4.47 24.44 5.72
N GLU A 53 4.56 24.86 4.47
CA GLU A 53 3.53 25.68 3.79
C GLU A 53 2.17 24.97 3.69
N GLY A 54 2.16 23.65 3.51
CA GLY A 54 0.92 22.84 3.45
C GLY A 54 0.15 22.76 4.77
N GLY A 55 0.82 23.02 5.90
CA GLY A 55 0.20 23.20 7.21
C GLY A 55 -0.65 22.03 7.71
N PRO A 56 -1.63 22.29 8.61
CA PRO A 56 -2.45 21.24 9.23
C PRO A 56 -3.27 20.40 8.25
N LEU A 57 -3.70 20.98 7.13
CA LEU A 57 -4.45 20.25 6.10
C LEU A 57 -3.60 19.12 5.50
N LEU A 58 -2.36 19.42 5.09
CA LEU A 58 -1.45 18.42 4.53
C LEU A 58 -1.19 17.28 5.52
N ILE A 59 -0.98 17.60 6.80
CA ILE A 59 -0.79 16.62 7.88
C ILE A 59 -2.02 15.70 8.01
N ALA A 60 -3.23 16.28 7.99
CA ALA A 60 -4.48 15.53 8.08
C ALA A 60 -4.68 14.59 6.87
N VAL A 61 -4.31 15.02 5.67
CA VAL A 61 -4.40 14.19 4.46
C VAL A 61 -3.40 13.02 4.53
N TRP A 62 -2.16 13.25 4.97
CA TRP A 62 -1.19 12.16 5.18
C TRP A 62 -1.65 11.16 6.24
N TRP A 63 -2.22 11.66 7.34
CA TRP A 63 -2.79 10.80 8.37
C TRP A 63 -3.95 9.97 7.81
N ALA A 64 -4.87 10.59 7.08
CA ALA A 64 -5.96 9.90 6.40
C ALA A 64 -5.41 8.84 5.44
N PHE A 65 -4.37 9.14 4.66
CA PHE A 65 -3.75 8.17 3.75
C PHE A 65 -3.21 6.95 4.50
N ALA A 66 -2.59 7.14 5.66
CA ALA A 66 -2.13 6.03 6.49
C ALA A 66 -3.30 5.18 7.00
N ILE A 67 -4.34 5.77 7.60
CA ILE A 67 -5.39 5.00 8.28
C ILE A 67 -6.43 4.40 7.33
N THR A 68 -6.60 4.96 6.13
CA THR A 68 -7.59 4.48 5.15
C THR A 68 -7.28 3.10 4.57
N GLY A 69 -6.05 2.60 4.78
CA GLY A 69 -5.68 1.21 4.45
C GLY A 69 -6.20 0.15 5.41
N LEU A 70 -6.73 0.51 6.59
CA LEU A 70 -7.21 -0.45 7.60
C LEU A 70 -8.28 -1.43 7.10
N PRO A 71 -9.26 -1.06 6.25
CA PRO A 71 -10.21 -2.01 5.67
C PRO A 71 -9.53 -3.09 4.83
N LEU A 72 -8.41 -2.79 4.15
CA LEU A 72 -7.66 -3.79 3.39
C LEU A 72 -7.00 -4.82 4.30
N LEU A 73 -6.44 -4.40 5.44
CA LEU A 73 -5.90 -5.33 6.44
C LEU A 73 -6.98 -6.31 6.92
N GLN A 74 -8.18 -5.79 7.21
CA GLN A 74 -9.32 -6.63 7.58
C GLN A 74 -9.73 -7.57 6.45
N ALA A 75 -9.71 -7.09 5.20
CA ALA A 75 -10.00 -7.92 4.03
C ALA A 75 -9.00 -9.07 3.88
N TYR A 76 -7.69 -8.81 4.07
CA TYR A 76 -6.65 -9.85 3.98
C TYR A 76 -6.86 -10.95 5.01
N VAL A 77 -7.12 -10.57 6.26
CA VAL A 77 -7.44 -11.51 7.34
C VAL A 77 -8.71 -12.30 7.01
N ALA A 78 -9.76 -11.63 6.52
CA ALA A 78 -11.03 -12.28 6.19
C ALA A 78 -10.91 -13.28 5.03
N ILE A 79 -10.14 -12.94 3.98
CA ILE A 79 -9.80 -13.86 2.89
C ILE A 79 -8.99 -15.03 3.42
N GLY A 80 -7.98 -14.77 4.25
CA GLY A 80 -7.15 -15.77 4.89
C GLY A 80 -7.98 -16.79 5.67
N GLN A 81 -8.80 -16.32 6.61
CA GLN A 81 -9.70 -17.18 7.41
C GLN A 81 -10.62 -18.02 6.54
N ARG A 82 -11.10 -17.48 5.42
CA ARG A 82 -12.00 -18.18 4.51
C ARG A 82 -11.30 -19.25 3.66
N LEU A 83 -10.07 -18.98 3.23
CA LEU A 83 -9.35 -19.84 2.28
C LEU A 83 -8.28 -20.72 2.95
N ASP A 84 -8.01 -20.56 4.25
CA ASP A 84 -6.91 -21.22 4.96
C ASP A 84 -6.91 -22.74 4.79
N HIS A 85 -8.09 -23.36 4.84
CA HIS A 85 -8.28 -24.81 4.74
C HIS A 85 -8.19 -25.34 3.30
N THR A 86 -8.11 -24.46 2.30
CA THR A 86 -8.16 -24.85 0.88
C THR A 86 -6.79 -25.04 0.27
N LEU A 87 -5.80 -24.22 0.64
CA LEU A 87 -4.45 -24.23 0.07
C LEU A 87 -3.40 -23.88 1.14
N PRO A 88 -2.28 -24.61 1.24
CA PRO A 88 -1.32 -24.47 2.33
C PRO A 88 -0.61 -23.11 2.39
N PHE A 89 -0.47 -22.42 1.24
CA PHE A 89 0.23 -21.13 1.17
C PHE A 89 -0.66 -19.92 1.53
N ILE A 90 -1.96 -20.12 1.81
CA ILE A 90 -2.88 -19.01 2.15
C ILE A 90 -2.48 -18.34 3.46
N ARG A 91 -1.98 -19.10 4.44
CA ARG A 91 -1.42 -18.55 5.69
C ARG A 91 -0.33 -17.54 5.41
N TRP A 92 0.63 -17.94 4.59
CA TRP A 92 1.73 -17.10 4.19
C TRP A 92 1.25 -15.86 3.44
N ALA A 93 0.35 -16.02 2.47
CA ALA A 93 -0.23 -14.87 1.78
C ALA A 93 -0.87 -13.89 2.77
N THR A 94 -1.73 -14.38 3.66
CA THR A 94 -2.41 -13.54 4.67
C THR A 94 -1.41 -12.77 5.52
N THR A 95 -0.36 -13.44 6.02
CA THR A 95 0.71 -12.79 6.78
C THR A 95 1.41 -11.72 5.96
N LEU A 96 1.80 -12.01 4.71
CA LEU A 96 2.48 -11.03 3.85
C LEU A 96 1.60 -9.80 3.57
N GLY A 97 0.31 -10.01 3.30
CA GLY A 97 -0.64 -8.91 3.08
C GLY A 97 -0.79 -8.03 4.33
N VAL A 98 -0.92 -8.62 5.50
CA VAL A 98 -1.04 -7.87 6.77
C VAL A 98 0.24 -7.11 7.07
N VAL A 99 1.40 -7.76 6.99
CA VAL A 99 2.71 -7.12 7.22
C VAL A 99 2.93 -6.00 6.21
N SER A 100 2.59 -6.21 4.93
CA SER A 100 2.67 -5.18 3.90
C SER A 100 1.90 -3.92 4.30
N GLY A 101 0.63 -4.07 4.70
CA GLY A 101 -0.18 -2.92 5.10
C GLY A 101 0.34 -2.24 6.36
N LEU A 102 0.80 -3.00 7.37
CA LEU A 102 1.39 -2.42 8.58
C LEU A 102 2.64 -1.61 8.29
N VAL A 103 3.57 -2.15 7.48
CA VAL A 103 4.80 -1.44 7.12
C VAL A 103 4.51 -0.19 6.31
N GLN A 104 3.53 -0.23 5.38
CA GLN A 104 3.09 0.97 4.65
C GLN A 104 2.49 2.03 5.58
N ILE A 105 1.62 1.63 6.51
CA ILE A 105 1.02 2.54 7.51
C ILE A 105 2.13 3.20 8.33
N ILE A 106 3.09 2.42 8.85
CA ILE A 106 4.23 2.94 9.62
C ILE A 106 5.04 3.91 8.78
N GLY A 107 5.33 3.56 7.53
CA GLY A 107 6.01 4.43 6.57
C GLY A 107 5.26 5.75 6.42
N LEU A 108 3.95 5.72 6.15
CA LEU A 108 3.12 6.91 5.92
C LEU A 108 3.01 7.80 7.16
N LEU A 109 2.90 7.22 8.37
CA LEU A 109 2.76 7.98 9.62
C LEU A 109 3.96 8.89 9.92
N ARG A 110 5.13 8.66 9.31
CA ARG A 110 6.27 9.58 9.41
C ARG A 110 5.92 10.98 8.88
N TRP A 111 5.10 11.08 7.84
CA TRP A 111 4.63 12.35 7.29
C TRP A 111 3.69 13.09 8.25
N THR A 112 3.04 12.36 9.16
CA THR A 112 2.13 12.95 10.15
C THR A 112 2.84 13.37 11.42
N PHE A 113 3.80 12.57 11.91
CA PHE A 113 4.36 12.76 13.26
C PHE A 113 5.83 13.17 13.29
N VAL A 114 6.57 13.01 12.19
CA VAL A 114 8.01 13.26 12.15
C VAL A 114 8.36 14.43 11.24
N VAL A 115 7.88 14.40 9.98
CA VAL A 115 8.15 15.45 9.00
C VAL A 115 7.69 16.85 9.44
N PRO A 116 6.53 17.05 10.11
CA PRO A 116 6.13 18.38 10.56
C PRO A 116 7.13 19.02 11.52
N VAL A 117 7.70 18.23 12.44
CA VAL A 117 8.69 18.70 13.42
C VAL A 117 9.99 19.13 12.72
N LEU A 118 10.44 18.33 11.74
CA LEU A 118 11.63 18.65 10.96
C LEU A 118 11.42 19.86 10.04
N ALA A 119 10.23 20.00 9.46
CA ALA A 119 9.86 21.10 8.58
C ALA A 119 9.80 22.43 9.34
N ASP A 120 9.16 22.45 10.51
CA ASP A 120 9.11 23.60 11.41
C ASP A 120 10.53 24.03 11.86
N THR A 121 11.34 23.06 12.32
CA THR A 121 12.72 23.31 12.72
C THR A 121 13.54 23.88 11.55
N TYR A 122 13.40 23.32 10.35
CA TYR A 122 14.16 23.74 9.18
C TYR A 122 13.83 25.17 8.74
N VAL A 123 12.55 25.56 8.77
CA VAL A 123 12.09 26.89 8.33
C VAL A 123 12.45 27.98 9.33
N HIS A 124 12.38 27.70 10.64
CA HIS A 124 12.65 28.67 11.70
C HIS A 124 14.11 28.70 12.17
N ALA A 125 14.96 27.76 11.73
CA ALA A 125 16.37 27.73 12.10
C ALA A 125 17.13 28.96 11.58
N THR A 126 17.62 29.79 12.50
CA THR A 126 18.55 30.89 12.20
C THR A 126 20.00 30.43 12.13
N ASP A 127 20.34 29.34 12.82
CA ASP A 127 21.66 28.71 12.78
C ASP A 127 21.78 27.80 11.55
N PRO A 128 22.72 28.05 10.62
CA PRO A 128 22.98 27.18 9.48
C PRO A 128 23.26 25.72 9.85
N ALA A 129 23.87 25.47 11.01
CA ALA A 129 24.17 24.11 11.47
C ALA A 129 22.90 23.33 11.81
N ILE A 130 21.93 23.97 12.47
CA ILE A 130 20.62 23.35 12.77
C ILE A 130 19.89 23.05 11.47
N ARG A 131 19.90 23.98 10.51
CA ARG A 131 19.24 23.80 9.22
C ARG A 131 19.83 22.63 8.42
N ALA A 132 21.16 22.48 8.42
CA ALA A 132 21.84 21.35 7.81
C ALA A 132 21.54 20.03 8.53
N ALA A 133 21.48 20.03 9.87
CA ALA A 133 21.12 18.85 10.66
C ALA A 133 19.69 18.37 10.36
N SER A 134 18.72 19.28 10.21
CA SER A 134 17.35 18.92 9.81
C SER A 134 17.29 18.25 8.43
N VAL A 135 18.11 18.69 7.49
CA VAL A 135 18.23 18.08 6.15
C VAL A 135 18.76 16.66 6.25
N VAL A 136 19.85 16.43 6.98
CA VAL A 136 20.46 15.10 7.14
C VAL A 136 19.50 14.16 7.88
N ALA A 137 18.84 14.64 8.95
CA ALA A 137 17.85 13.87 9.68
C ALA A 137 16.67 13.48 8.77
N PHE A 138 16.15 14.42 7.98
CA PHE A 138 15.11 14.15 7.00
C PHE A 138 15.56 13.10 5.98
N GLN A 139 16.75 13.22 5.41
CA GLN A 139 17.28 12.24 4.45
C GLN A 139 17.34 10.84 5.04
N ALA A 140 17.85 10.69 6.26
CA ALA A 140 17.91 9.39 6.93
C ALA A 140 16.52 8.79 7.16
N ILE A 141 15.57 9.59 7.65
CA ILE A 141 14.19 9.15 7.90
C ILE A 141 13.45 8.86 6.59
N HIS A 142 13.68 9.65 5.55
CA HIS A 142 13.04 9.48 4.24
C HIS A 142 13.58 8.24 3.52
N GLN A 143 14.87 7.98 3.60
CA GLN A 143 15.46 6.76 3.03
C GLN A 143 15.01 5.52 3.80
N TYR A 144 15.02 5.56 5.13
CA TYR A 144 14.62 4.40 5.92
C TYR A 144 13.11 4.19 5.94
N GLY A 145 12.35 5.17 6.42
CA GLY A 145 10.90 5.07 6.55
C GLY A 145 10.16 5.13 5.22
N GLY A 146 10.69 5.87 4.24
CA GLY A 146 10.14 5.98 2.89
C GLY A 146 10.56 4.86 1.98
N VAL A 147 11.83 4.89 1.58
CA VAL A 147 12.33 3.97 0.57
C VAL A 147 12.33 2.53 1.10
N VAL A 148 12.93 2.24 2.25
CA VAL A 148 13.04 0.86 2.75
C VAL A 148 11.69 0.31 3.24
N LEU A 149 11.01 1.00 4.15
CA LEU A 149 9.76 0.49 4.72
C LEU A 149 8.59 0.64 3.73
N GLY A 150 8.24 1.87 3.38
CA GLY A 150 7.03 2.16 2.60
C GLY A 150 7.10 1.63 1.17
N GLU A 151 8.06 2.12 0.38
CA GLU A 151 8.12 1.88 -1.06
C GLU A 151 8.74 0.51 -1.40
N HIS A 152 9.74 0.03 -0.65
CA HIS A 152 10.38 -1.25 -0.94
C HIS A 152 9.61 -2.42 -0.31
N LEU A 153 9.70 -2.57 1.02
CA LEU A 153 9.09 -3.72 1.72
C LEU A 153 7.57 -3.71 1.58
N GLY A 154 6.93 -2.55 1.77
CA GLY A 154 5.50 -2.39 1.62
C GLY A 154 4.99 -2.86 0.26
N GLN A 155 5.55 -2.31 -0.83
CA GLN A 155 5.13 -2.66 -2.20
C GLN A 155 5.49 -4.10 -2.55
N LEU A 156 6.70 -4.57 -2.23
CA LEU A 156 7.14 -5.94 -2.55
C LEU A 156 6.24 -6.99 -1.89
N LEU A 157 5.86 -6.78 -0.63
CA LEU A 157 4.93 -7.67 0.07
C LEU A 157 3.51 -7.58 -0.50
N THR A 158 3.05 -6.40 -0.93
CA THR A 158 1.76 -6.24 -1.66
C THR A 158 1.79 -7.00 -2.99
N ILE A 159 2.90 -6.92 -3.73
CA ILE A 159 3.10 -7.63 -4.99
C ILE A 159 3.06 -9.15 -4.75
N ALA A 160 3.83 -9.64 -3.77
CA ALA A 160 3.86 -11.06 -3.41
C ALA A 160 2.47 -11.57 -2.99
N TRP A 161 1.77 -10.82 -2.13
CA TRP A 161 0.39 -11.13 -1.74
C TRP A 161 -0.54 -11.22 -2.95
N THR A 162 -0.48 -10.25 -3.86
CA THR A 162 -1.32 -10.20 -5.07
C THR A 162 -1.08 -11.42 -5.96
N VAL A 163 0.18 -11.78 -6.22
CA VAL A 163 0.54 -12.97 -7.00
C VAL A 163 0.04 -14.25 -6.32
N MET A 164 0.18 -14.38 -5.00
CA MET A 164 -0.30 -15.55 -4.27
C MET A 164 -1.82 -15.66 -4.32
N MET A 165 -2.55 -14.55 -4.16
CA MET A 165 -4.02 -14.54 -4.26
C MET A 165 -4.52 -14.82 -5.67
N ALA A 166 -3.92 -14.20 -6.69
CA ALA A 166 -4.21 -14.52 -8.09
C ALA A 166 -4.01 -16.02 -8.37
N SER A 167 -2.96 -16.62 -7.82
CA SER A 167 -2.67 -18.06 -7.94
C SER A 167 -3.67 -18.93 -7.19
N ALA A 168 -4.10 -18.50 -6.00
CA ALA A 168 -5.17 -19.18 -5.27
C ALA A 168 -6.48 -19.16 -6.05
N PHE A 169 -6.85 -18.02 -6.63
CA PHE A 169 -8.08 -17.91 -7.43
C PHE A 169 -8.07 -18.81 -8.67
N VAL A 170 -6.91 -18.99 -9.32
CA VAL A 170 -6.74 -19.95 -10.42
C VAL A 170 -6.91 -21.38 -9.91
N LYS A 171 -6.17 -21.77 -8.87
CA LYS A 171 -6.18 -23.15 -8.34
C LYS A 171 -7.55 -23.59 -7.83
N LEU A 172 -8.31 -22.65 -7.26
CA LEU A 172 -9.64 -22.92 -6.72
C LEU A 172 -10.76 -22.75 -7.76
N GLY A 173 -10.45 -22.28 -8.97
CA GLY A 173 -11.47 -21.94 -9.98
C GLY A 173 -12.47 -20.89 -9.49
N LEU A 174 -12.07 -20.03 -8.53
CA LEU A 174 -13.00 -19.14 -7.82
C LEU A 174 -13.54 -18.05 -8.75
N PHE A 175 -12.71 -17.60 -9.70
CA PHE A 175 -12.99 -16.51 -10.61
C PHE A 175 -12.53 -16.83 -12.05
N PRO A 176 -13.05 -16.11 -13.07
CA PRO A 176 -12.52 -16.22 -14.43
C PRO A 176 -11.02 -15.94 -14.50
N ALA A 177 -10.29 -16.73 -15.30
CA ALA A 177 -8.83 -16.67 -15.38
C ALA A 177 -8.24 -15.32 -15.81
N TRP A 178 -9.02 -14.45 -16.46
CA TRP A 178 -8.55 -13.10 -16.82
C TRP A 178 -8.30 -12.22 -15.59
N ILE A 179 -9.03 -12.43 -14.48
CA ILE A 179 -8.87 -11.66 -13.24
C ILE A 179 -7.51 -11.95 -12.61
N SER A 180 -7.11 -13.21 -12.56
CA SER A 180 -5.77 -13.57 -12.05
C SER A 180 -4.65 -13.11 -12.99
N ARG A 181 -4.85 -13.21 -14.32
CA ARG A 181 -3.90 -12.65 -15.30
C ARG A 181 -3.72 -11.15 -15.12
N PHE A 182 -4.80 -10.40 -14.90
CA PHE A 182 -4.72 -8.98 -14.60
C PHE A 182 -3.93 -8.70 -13.32
N GLY A 183 -4.14 -9.50 -12.26
CA GLY A 183 -3.35 -9.41 -11.02
C GLY A 183 -1.86 -9.64 -11.26
N TYR A 184 -1.48 -10.65 -12.05
CA TYR A 184 -0.08 -10.90 -12.40
C TYR A 184 0.55 -9.76 -13.21
N VAL A 185 -0.18 -9.21 -14.19
CA VAL A 185 0.30 -8.08 -15.00
C VAL A 185 0.48 -6.83 -14.13
N ALA A 186 -0.50 -6.51 -13.29
CA ALA A 186 -0.40 -5.40 -12.34
C ALA A 186 0.81 -5.56 -11.41
N SER A 187 1.03 -6.76 -10.85
CA SER A 187 2.19 -7.09 -10.04
C SER A 187 3.52 -6.95 -10.78
N GLY A 188 3.60 -7.40 -12.03
CA GLY A 188 4.80 -7.29 -12.85
C GLY A 188 5.17 -5.84 -13.15
N ILE A 189 4.18 -5.01 -13.50
CA ILE A 189 4.38 -3.57 -13.70
C ILE A 189 4.79 -2.90 -12.39
N TYR A 190 4.13 -3.22 -11.28
CA TYR A 190 4.42 -2.62 -9.99
C TYR A 190 5.83 -2.99 -9.49
N LEU A 191 6.32 -4.18 -9.81
CA LEU A 191 7.69 -4.59 -9.47
C LEU A 191 8.75 -3.72 -10.14
N LEU A 192 8.49 -3.17 -11.33
CA LEU A 192 9.42 -2.26 -12.00
C LEU A 192 9.61 -0.94 -11.24
N ALA A 193 8.66 -0.55 -10.36
CA ALA A 193 8.78 0.62 -9.49
C ALA A 193 9.96 0.51 -8.51
N GLN A 194 10.45 -0.71 -8.25
CA GLN A 194 11.63 -0.91 -7.42
C GLN A 194 12.89 -0.32 -8.05
N GLY A 195 12.91 -0.09 -9.38
CA GLY A 195 14.00 0.59 -10.06
C GLY A 195 14.21 2.02 -9.56
N ASP A 196 13.13 2.76 -9.29
CA ASP A 196 13.20 4.12 -8.72
C ASP A 196 13.91 4.14 -7.36
N LEU A 197 13.72 3.06 -6.58
CA LEU A 197 14.31 2.92 -5.25
C LEU A 197 15.80 2.61 -5.34
N PHE A 198 16.20 1.71 -6.24
CA PHE A 198 17.61 1.45 -6.49
C PHE A 198 18.31 2.68 -7.08
N ALA A 199 17.63 3.48 -7.90
CA ALA A 199 18.19 4.72 -8.44
C ALA A 199 18.57 5.74 -7.35
N THR A 200 17.95 5.69 -6.16
CA THR A 200 18.33 6.54 -5.03
C THR A 200 19.74 6.26 -4.48
N VAL A 201 20.28 5.07 -4.73
CA VAL A 201 21.61 4.65 -4.25
C VAL A 201 22.58 4.28 -5.38
N ILE A 202 22.07 3.98 -6.58
CA ILE A 202 22.82 3.66 -7.79
C ILE A 202 22.27 4.55 -8.91
N PRO A 203 22.83 5.76 -9.15
CA PRO A 203 22.24 6.74 -10.07
C PRO A 203 22.05 6.26 -11.51
N THR A 204 22.79 5.22 -11.95
CA THR A 204 22.70 4.64 -13.29
C THR A 204 21.71 3.48 -13.38
N PHE A 205 20.98 3.16 -12.31
CA PHE A 205 20.03 2.05 -12.31
C PHE A 205 18.84 2.37 -13.23
N PRO A 206 18.35 1.41 -14.04
CA PRO A 206 17.21 1.64 -14.93
C PRO A 206 15.94 2.06 -14.17
N VAL A 207 15.29 3.11 -14.66
CA VAL A 207 14.07 3.70 -14.08
C VAL A 207 12.92 3.59 -15.08
N TRP A 208 11.75 3.23 -14.58
CA TRP A 208 10.49 3.25 -15.32
C TRP A 208 9.51 4.16 -14.60
N GLU A 209 9.56 5.46 -14.88
CA GLU A 209 8.86 6.50 -14.10
C GLU A 209 7.38 6.22 -13.86
N LEU A 210 6.68 5.63 -14.83
CA LEU A 210 5.26 5.32 -14.73
C LEU A 210 4.95 4.01 -14.00
N ALA A 211 5.94 3.17 -13.71
CA ALA A 211 5.72 1.83 -13.15
C ALA A 211 5.05 1.87 -11.79
N GLY A 212 5.45 2.79 -10.90
CA GLY A 212 4.83 2.96 -9.58
C GLY A 212 3.37 3.38 -9.68
N LEU A 213 3.08 4.42 -10.49
CA LEU A 213 1.72 4.92 -10.70
C LEU A 213 0.82 3.86 -11.36
N LEU A 214 1.27 3.27 -12.47
CA LEU A 214 0.49 2.29 -13.21
C LEU A 214 0.30 1.01 -12.41
N GLY A 215 1.36 0.50 -11.79
CA GLY A 215 1.32 -0.73 -10.99
C GLY A 215 0.37 -0.63 -9.81
N SER A 216 0.47 0.43 -9.01
CA SER A 216 -0.42 0.67 -7.88
C SER A 216 -1.87 0.94 -8.30
N THR A 217 -2.09 1.70 -9.37
CA THR A 217 -3.44 1.98 -9.90
C THR A 217 -4.10 0.71 -10.44
N LEU A 218 -3.38 -0.08 -11.23
CA LEU A 218 -3.88 -1.36 -11.73
C LEU A 218 -4.16 -2.33 -10.58
N TRP A 219 -3.33 -2.34 -9.53
CA TRP A 219 -3.59 -3.11 -8.32
C TRP A 219 -4.89 -2.68 -7.63
N LEU A 220 -5.14 -1.37 -7.46
CA LEU A 220 -6.41 -0.86 -6.91
C LEU A 220 -7.61 -1.29 -7.77
N VAL A 221 -7.50 -1.19 -9.10
CA VAL A 221 -8.54 -1.67 -10.03
C VAL A 221 -8.77 -3.17 -9.86
N TRP A 222 -7.71 -3.96 -9.68
CA TRP A 222 -7.82 -5.39 -9.44
C TRP A 222 -8.55 -5.68 -8.13
N LEU A 223 -8.27 -4.95 -7.04
CA LEU A 223 -8.99 -5.07 -5.77
C LEU A 223 -10.49 -4.77 -5.93
N LEU A 224 -10.85 -3.74 -6.71
CA LEU A 224 -12.25 -3.43 -7.02
C LEU A 224 -12.92 -4.59 -7.77
N ILE A 225 -12.24 -5.16 -8.77
CA ILE A 225 -12.74 -6.31 -9.53
C ILE A 225 -12.91 -7.52 -8.61
N VAL A 226 -11.90 -7.87 -7.81
CA VAL A 226 -11.96 -9.00 -6.88
C VAL A 226 -13.06 -8.77 -5.83
N GLY A 227 -13.15 -7.56 -5.29
CA GLY A 227 -14.19 -7.18 -4.33
C GLY A 227 -15.59 -7.35 -4.90
N THR A 228 -15.84 -6.85 -6.12
CA THR A 228 -17.14 -7.03 -6.79
C THR A 228 -17.44 -8.49 -7.11
N ARG A 229 -16.43 -9.32 -7.42
CA ARG A 229 -16.62 -10.77 -7.57
C ARG A 229 -16.99 -11.44 -6.26
N PHE A 230 -16.34 -11.09 -5.15
CA PHE A 230 -16.72 -11.58 -3.82
C PHE A 230 -18.16 -11.19 -3.47
N LEU A 231 -18.61 -9.97 -3.75
CA LEU A 231 -20.02 -9.59 -3.56
C LEU A 231 -21.02 -10.47 -4.33
N ARG A 232 -20.61 -11.03 -5.47
CA ARG A 232 -21.43 -11.87 -6.35
C ARG A 232 -21.28 -13.37 -6.08
N LEU A 233 -20.31 -13.78 -5.25
CA LEU A 233 -20.18 -15.17 -4.84
C LEU A 233 -21.35 -15.51 -3.92
N ARG A 234 -22.28 -16.34 -4.42
CA ARG A 234 -23.36 -16.89 -3.60
C ARG A 234 -22.75 -17.63 -2.41
N VAL A 235 -23.40 -17.54 -1.26
CA VAL A 235 -23.14 -18.46 -0.14
C VAL A 235 -23.64 -19.81 -0.65
N SER A 236 -22.75 -20.66 -1.15
CA SER A 236 -23.13 -22.05 -1.33
C SER A 236 -23.31 -22.64 0.07
N GLU A 237 -24.56 -22.85 0.46
CA GLU A 237 -24.90 -23.98 1.32
C GLU A 237 -24.40 -25.25 0.62
N ASP A 238 -23.75 -26.12 1.39
CA ASP A 238 -23.23 -27.44 1.04
C ASP A 238 -22.10 -27.53 0.01
N VAL A 239 -20.88 -27.70 0.52
CA VAL A 239 -19.86 -28.50 -0.15
C VAL A 239 -20.22 -29.97 0.11
N PRO A 240 -20.51 -30.80 -0.90
CA PRO A 240 -20.76 -32.22 -0.68
C PRO A 240 -19.51 -32.85 -0.09
N VAL A 241 -19.66 -33.51 1.06
CA VAL A 241 -18.65 -34.43 1.59
C VAL A 241 -18.53 -35.58 0.59
N PRO A 242 -17.35 -35.88 0.02
CA PRO A 242 -17.18 -37.08 -0.77
C PRO A 242 -17.45 -38.31 0.11
N ALA A 243 -18.28 -39.23 -0.38
CA ALA A 243 -18.49 -40.54 0.23
C ALA A 243 -17.21 -41.38 0.22
#